data_AF-A0A7K1JAG9-F1
#
_entry.id   AF-A0A7K1JAG9-F1
#
_cell.length_a   1.000
_cell.length_b   1.000
_cell.length_c   1.000
_cell.angle_alpha   90.00
_cell.angle_beta   90.00
_cell.angle_gamma   90.00
#
_symmetry.space_group_name_H-M   'P 1'
#
loop_
_entity.id
_entity.type
_entity.pdbx_description
1 polymer ?
#
loop_
_entity_poly.entity_id
_entity_poly.type
_entity_poly.pdbx_seq_one_letter_code
_entity_poly.pdbx_strand_id
1 'polypeptide(L)'
;MAEEPPDNVQMLRSVAKAAESGDERESLLALRDRLYHAVFDPKCSARDLAPLTRRLQEVSKELQNLDSRREREAGDGPSDEPCDERDL
;
A
#
# COMPACT_ATOMS: atom_id res chain seq x y z
N MET A 1 -27.07 -16.79 -21.90
CA MET A 1 -26.81 -15.73 -20.88
C MET A 1 -26.26 -16.41 -19.65
N ALA A 2 -25.02 -16.07 -19.27
CA ALA A 2 -24.29 -16.40 -18.02
C ALA A 2 -22.83 -16.71 -18.40
N GLU A 3 -21.78 -16.16 -17.82
CA GLU A 3 -21.55 -15.11 -16.81
C GLU A 3 -20.16 -14.56 -17.16
N GLU A 4 -19.95 -13.24 -17.17
CA GLU A 4 -18.63 -12.65 -17.46
C GLU A 4 -17.64 -13.01 -16.33
N PRO A 5 -16.41 -13.46 -16.66
CA PRO A 5 -15.43 -13.82 -15.64
C PRO A 5 -14.98 -12.56 -14.89
N PRO A 6 -14.71 -12.64 -13.58
CA PRO A 6 -14.62 -11.48 -12.71
C PRO A 6 -13.42 -10.59 -13.03
N ASP A 7 -13.60 -9.28 -12.81
CA ASP A 7 -12.64 -8.15 -12.88
C ASP A 7 -11.26 -8.34 -12.19
N ASN A 8 -10.95 -9.52 -11.65
CA ASN A 8 -9.72 -9.83 -10.95
C ASN A 8 -8.49 -9.93 -11.89
N VAL A 9 -8.71 -10.21 -13.19
CA VAL A 9 -7.63 -10.29 -14.18
C VAL A 9 -7.03 -8.90 -14.49
N GLN A 10 -7.86 -7.85 -14.45
CA GLN A 10 -7.40 -6.48 -14.69
C GLN A 10 -6.56 -5.98 -13.51
N MET A 11 -6.93 -6.34 -12.28
CA MET A 11 -6.17 -6.01 -11.07
C MET A 11 -4.80 -6.69 -11.02
N LEU A 12 -4.72 -7.98 -11.39
CA LEU A 12 -3.46 -8.72 -11.48
C LEU A 12 -2.50 -8.12 -12.52
N ARG A 13 -3.05 -7.70 -13.67
CA ARG A 13 -2.26 -6.95 -14.67
C ARG A 13 -1.78 -5.60 -14.14
N SER A 14 -2.55 -4.95 -13.27
CA SER A 14 -2.16 -3.70 -12.62
C SER A 14 -0.96 -3.88 -11.69
N VAL A 15 -0.91 -4.96 -10.89
CA VAL A 15 0.24 -5.25 -10.01
C VAL A 15 1.52 -5.48 -10.83
N ALA A 16 1.45 -6.30 -11.88
CA ALA A 16 2.60 -6.58 -12.73
C ALA A 16 3.09 -5.32 -13.46
N LYS A 17 2.17 -4.51 -13.97
CA LYS A 17 2.47 -3.25 -14.66
C LYS A 17 3.06 -2.19 -13.72
N ALA A 18 2.57 -2.10 -12.48
CA ALA A 18 3.11 -1.20 -11.47
C ALA A 18 4.53 -1.60 -11.04
N ALA A 19 4.80 -2.91 -10.91
CA ALA A 19 6.14 -3.41 -10.64
C ALA A 19 7.12 -3.15 -11.79
N GLU A 20 6.68 -3.24 -13.05
CA GLU A 20 7.48 -2.90 -14.23
C GLU A 20 7.76 -1.39 -14.36
N SER A 21 6.83 -0.54 -13.92
CA SER A 21 6.95 0.92 -14.00
C SER A 21 7.90 1.50 -12.94
N GLY A 22 8.26 0.72 -11.92
CA GLY A 22 9.18 1.13 -10.85
C GLY A 22 8.52 1.96 -9.74
N ASP A 23 7.22 2.23 -9.81
CA ASP A 23 6.49 2.89 -8.75
C ASP A 23 6.07 1.89 -7.68
N GLU A 24 6.97 1.70 -6.71
CA GLU A 24 6.77 0.87 -5.51
C GLU A 24 5.42 1.14 -4.84
N ARG A 25 5.03 2.42 -4.75
CA ARG A 25 3.74 2.85 -4.20
C ARG A 25 2.54 2.28 -4.96
N GLU A 26 2.54 2.33 -6.29
CA GLU A 26 1.44 1.78 -7.09
C GLU A 26 1.38 0.26 -6.97
N SER A 27 2.53 -0.41 -6.88
CA SER A 27 2.59 -1.86 -6.70
C SER A 27 1.96 -2.31 -5.37
N LEU A 28 2.19 -1.54 -4.29
CA LEU A 28 1.60 -1.79 -2.98
C LEU A 28 0.11 -1.45 -2.93
N LEU A 29 -0.33 -0.37 -3.60
CA LEU A 29 -1.75 -0.06 -3.74
C LEU A 29 -2.51 -1.19 -4.47
N ALA A 30 -1.97 -1.68 -5.57
CA ALA A 30 -2.58 -2.78 -6.32
C ALA A 30 -2.63 -4.08 -5.50
N LEU A 31 -1.59 -4.36 -4.69
CA LEU A 31 -1.58 -5.50 -3.79
C LEU A 31 -2.62 -5.36 -2.66
N ARG A 32 -2.74 -4.15 -2.08
CA ARG A 32 -3.74 -3.84 -1.05
C ARG A 32 -5.15 -4.09 -1.56
N ASP A 33 -5.47 -3.61 -2.75
CA ASP A 33 -6.81 -3.73 -3.31
C ASP A 33 -7.15 -5.22 -3.57
N ARG A 34 -6.18 -6.01 -4.07
CA ARG A 34 -6.35 -7.46 -4.20
C ARG A 34 -6.62 -8.14 -2.86
N LEU A 35 -5.93 -7.75 -1.79
CA LEU A 35 -6.16 -8.28 -0.44
C LEU A 35 -7.53 -7.88 0.09
N TYR A 36 -7.98 -6.65 -0.16
CA TYR A 36 -9.35 -6.21 0.15
C TYR A 36 -10.36 -7.15 -0.52
N HIS A 37 -10.26 -7.38 -1.83
CA HIS A 37 -11.19 -8.28 -2.52
C HIS A 37 -11.16 -9.70 -1.94
N ALA A 38 -9.98 -10.23 -1.60
CA ALA A 38 -9.86 -11.56 -1.00
C ALA A 38 -10.49 -11.65 0.40
N VAL A 39 -10.35 -10.61 1.24
CA VAL A 39 -10.93 -10.55 2.60
C VAL A 39 -12.45 -10.43 2.55
N PHE A 40 -12.99 -9.67 1.60
CA PHE A 40 -14.42 -9.43 1.45
C PHE A 40 -15.12 -10.44 0.52
N ASP A 41 -14.39 -11.41 -0.04
CA ASP A 41 -14.98 -12.48 -0.85
C ASP A 41 -15.83 -13.39 0.06
N PRO A 42 -17.12 -13.62 -0.26
CA PRO A 42 -17.97 -14.55 0.51
C PRO A 42 -17.45 -16.00 0.52
N LYS A 43 -16.52 -16.36 -0.36
CA LYS A 43 -15.83 -17.65 -0.39
C LYS A 43 -14.61 -17.72 0.54
N CYS A 44 -14.21 -16.60 1.16
CA CYS A 44 -13.08 -16.58 2.08
C CYS A 44 -13.39 -17.37 3.34
N SER A 45 -12.58 -18.40 3.62
CA SER A 45 -12.76 -19.20 4.83
C SER A 45 -12.30 -18.42 6.07
N ALA A 46 -12.90 -18.70 7.23
CA ALA A 46 -12.49 -18.07 8.50
C ALA A 46 -11.00 -18.35 8.86
N ARG A 47 -10.43 -19.44 8.32
CA ARG A 47 -9.02 -19.79 8.50
C ARG A 47 -8.09 -18.86 7.72
N ASP A 48 -8.52 -18.40 6.55
CA ASP A 48 -7.75 -17.51 5.68
C ASP A 48 -7.94 -16.03 6.04
N LEU A 49 -9.02 -15.69 6.74
CA LEU A 49 -9.36 -14.32 7.12
C LEU A 49 -8.28 -13.66 8.01
N ALA A 50 -7.80 -14.36 9.04
CA ALA A 50 -6.80 -13.83 9.96
C ALA A 50 -5.46 -13.49 9.28
N PRO A 51 -4.83 -14.39 8.49
CA PRO A 51 -3.60 -14.05 7.78
C PRO A 51 -3.81 -12.97 6.71
N LEU A 52 -4.95 -12.95 6.01
CA LEU A 52 -5.23 -11.92 4.98
C LEU A 52 -5.41 -10.51 5.57
N THR A 53 -6.16 -10.40 6.67
CA THR A 53 -6.35 -9.11 7.36
C THR A 53 -5.05 -8.57 7.95
N ARG A 54 -4.19 -9.43 8.49
CA ARG A 54 -2.85 -9.04 8.93
C ARG A 54 -2.01 -8.53 7.76
N ARG A 55 -2.00 -9.25 6.63
CA ARG A 55 -1.25 -8.84 5.45
C ARG A 55 -1.75 -7.50 4.90
N LEU A 56 -3.05 -7.27 4.95
CA LEU A 56 -3.66 -6.00 4.55
C LEU A 56 -3.20 -4.83 5.43
N GLN A 57 -3.12 -5.04 6.75
CA GLN A 57 -2.59 -4.04 7.68
C GLN A 57 -1.11 -3.75 7.45
N GLU A 58 -0.30 -4.78 7.16
CA GLU A 58 1.13 -4.62 6.85
C GLU A 58 1.32 -3.74 5.61
N VAL A 59 0.65 -4.06 4.49
CA VAL A 59 0.72 -3.27 3.25
C VAL A 59 0.24 -1.84 3.46
N SER A 60 -0.81 -1.64 4.27
CA SER A 60 -1.32 -0.29 4.57
C SER A 60 -0.32 0.56 5.37
N LYS A 61 0.42 -0.05 6.31
CA LYS A 61 1.47 0.63 7.06
C LYS A 61 2.67 0.97 6.17
N GLU A 62 3.03 0.07 5.26
CA GLU A 62 4.12 0.29 4.31
C GLU A 62 3.83 1.46 3.37
N LEU A 63 2.59 1.56 2.87
CA LEU A 63 2.11 2.72 2.10
C LEU A 63 2.22 4.02 2.89
N GLN A 64 1.78 4.03 4.16
CA GLN A 64 1.90 5.22 5.02
C GLN A 64 3.36 5.62 5.22
N ASN A 65 4.26 4.66 5.41
CA ASN A 65 5.69 4.94 5.54
C ASN A 65 6.27 5.54 4.26
N LEU A 66 5.90 5.01 3.09
CA LEU A 66 6.32 5.55 1.79
C LEU A 66 5.78 6.96 1.55
N ASP A 67 4.51 7.19 1.86
CA ASP A 67 3.89 8.51 1.72
C ASP A 67 4.57 9.51 2.66
N SER A 68 4.75 9.18 3.94
CA SER A 68 5.48 10.02 4.91
C SER A 68 6.94 10.26 4.51
N ARG A 69 7.62 9.27 3.90
CA ARG A 69 8.98 9.43 3.39
C ARG A 69 9.01 10.39 2.21
N ARG A 70 8.08 10.26 1.26
CA ARG A 70 7.93 11.19 0.12
C ARG A 70 7.59 12.61 0.59
N GLU A 71 6.72 12.76 1.58
CA GLU A 71 6.36 14.07 2.16
C GLU A 71 7.56 14.74 2.84
N ARG A 72 8.40 13.98 3.56
CA ARG A 72 9.65 14.51 4.11
C ARG A 72 10.63 14.87 3.00
N GLU A 73 10.82 14.03 1.99
CA GLU A 73 11.70 14.33 0.86
C GLU A 73 11.22 15.53 0.02
N ALA A 74 9.91 15.78 -0.03
CA ALA A 74 9.32 16.92 -0.74
C ALA A 74 9.22 18.20 0.14
N GLY A 75 9.20 18.06 1.47
CA GLY A 75 9.06 19.14 2.44
C GLY A 75 10.34 19.53 3.17
N ASP A 76 11.42 18.76 3.06
CA ASP A 76 12.72 19.03 3.66
C ASP A 76 13.58 19.89 2.70
N GLY A 77 13.25 21.18 2.67
CA GLY A 77 14.31 22.18 2.73
C GLY A 77 14.78 22.22 4.19
N PRO A 78 16.10 22.25 4.47
CA PRO A 78 16.60 22.07 5.82
C PRO A 78 16.03 23.16 6.73
N SER A 79 15.21 22.78 7.71
CA SER A 79 15.04 23.61 8.90
C SER A 79 16.28 23.37 9.78
N ASP A 80 17.41 23.89 9.29
CA ASP A 80 18.62 24.11 10.06
C ASP A 80 18.33 25.30 10.97
N GLU A 81 17.64 25.06 12.08
CA GLU A 81 17.74 25.98 13.22
C GLU A 81 18.50 25.25 14.33
N PRO A 82 19.82 25.47 14.44
CA PRO A 82 20.55 25.06 15.61
C PRO A 82 20.04 25.89 16.79
N CYS A 83 19.21 25.30 17.64
CA CYS A 83 18.97 25.83 18.97
C CYS A 83 20.19 25.54 19.86
N ASP A 84 21.28 26.26 19.61
CA ASP A 84 22.34 26.49 20.59
C ASP A 84 22.42 28.00 20.80
N GLU A 85 21.88 28.50 21.91
CA GLU A 85 22.37 29.66 22.67
C GLU A 85 21.35 30.02 23.75
N ARG A 86 21.49 29.44 24.95
CA ARG A 86 21.26 30.17 26.23
C ARG A 86 22.19 29.59 27.31
N ASP A 87 23.48 29.87 27.15
CA ASP A 87 24.36 30.12 28.29
C ASP A 87 23.84 31.37 29.02
N LEU A 88 23.10 31.19 30.12
CA LEU A 88 22.85 32.21 31.17
C LEU A 88 22.52 31.54 32.51
#